data_AF-A0A158D9K0-F1
#
_entry.id   AF-A0A158D9K0-F1
#
_cell.length_a   1.000
_cell.length_b   1.000
_cell.length_c   1.000
_cell.angle_alpha   90.00
_cell.angle_beta   90.00
_cell.angle_gamma   90.00
#
_symmetry.space_group_name_H-M   'P 1'
#
loop_
_entity.id
_entity.type
_entity.pdbx_description
1 polymer ?
#
loop_
_entity_poly.entity_id
_entity_poly.type
_entity_poly.pdbx_seq_one_letter_code
_entity_poly.pdbx_strand_id
1 'polypeptide(L)'
;MDMDGDWPLPRPTTFFKVDRRPAGSSLSETNSIASTFSSLATPVVAEAVQRARELSTASDAEGFHQLRVAFRKLRALYWAYAPYLGKEATAQATGEFKRLAAVAGGTRDWDIAGDLLKAARDSGASVDMLVAAAREKRAQAVVHSRTLIKSDDVEAFLKEALHRAQTALQSSCDDLPIQAFAQGRVRRAQRALQKRSKRVAQNEITCEEDLHEVRKAGKKLRYLLEFFRPVIKGGHGRTIKMLTSVQNKLGQFNDIAASETLIRSASFSEVPSEVIQESLQWLEKQKGRRMRAASRRVRDIAV
;
A
#
# COMPACT_ATOMS: atom_id res chain seq x y z
N MET A 1 19.39 -7.72 3.98
CA MET A 1 18.75 -6.55 4.61
C MET A 1 17.25 -6.69 4.40
N ASP A 2 16.52 -7.07 5.45
CA ASP A 2 15.05 -7.10 5.43
C ASP A 2 14.53 -5.65 5.30
N MET A 3 14.27 -5.23 4.07
CA MET A 3 13.71 -3.91 3.70
C MET A 3 12.18 -3.91 3.72
N ASP A 4 11.56 -4.85 4.43
CA ASP A 4 10.17 -4.77 4.87
C ASP A 4 10.20 -4.30 6.32
N GLY A 5 10.61 -3.04 6.49
CA GLY A 5 10.43 -2.29 7.73
C GLY A 5 8.96 -2.33 8.09
N ASP A 6 8.64 -3.29 8.94
CA ASP A 6 7.40 -3.41 9.69
C ASP A 6 7.25 -2.06 10.40
N TRP A 7 6.53 -1.13 9.77
CA TRP A 7 5.99 0.00 10.49
C TRP A 7 4.87 -0.62 11.32
N PRO A 8 5.04 -0.82 12.66
CA PRO A 8 3.86 -0.73 13.48
C PRO A 8 3.27 0.62 13.06
N LEU A 9 2.00 0.66 12.63
CA LEU A 9 1.19 1.88 12.77
C LEU A 9 1.72 2.63 13.98
N PRO A 10 1.87 3.97 13.97
CA PRO A 10 2.20 4.64 15.22
C PRO A 10 1.33 3.97 16.27
N ARG A 11 1.98 3.25 17.20
CA ARG A 11 1.24 2.89 18.39
C ARG A 11 0.71 4.26 18.81
N PRO A 12 -0.53 4.39 19.27
CA PRO A 12 -0.85 5.56 20.07
C PRO A 12 0.03 5.48 21.34
N THR A 13 1.33 5.73 21.19
CA THR A 13 2.37 5.89 22.20
C THR A 13 2.68 7.37 22.38
N THR A 14 1.98 8.24 21.65
CA THR A 14 1.64 9.57 22.15
C THR A 14 0.14 9.61 22.39
N PHE A 15 -0.33 8.93 23.46
CA PHE A 15 -1.10 9.75 24.37
C PHE A 15 -0.13 10.86 24.79
N PHE A 16 -0.43 12.08 24.36
CA PHE A 16 -0.25 13.27 25.15
C PHE A 16 0.77 13.13 26.30
N LYS A 17 1.93 13.79 26.21
CA LYS A 17 2.55 14.31 27.43
C LYS A 17 1.58 15.37 27.97
N VAL A 18 0.55 14.90 28.67
CA VAL A 18 -0.19 15.67 29.64
C VAL A 18 0.39 15.23 30.97
N ASP A 19 0.88 16.22 31.72
CA ASP A 19 1.32 16.05 33.09
C ASP A 19 0.34 15.18 33.88
N ARG A 20 0.91 14.28 34.68
CA ARG A 20 0.17 13.36 35.55
C ARG A 20 -0.89 14.11 36.35
N ARG A 21 -2.15 14.03 35.92
CA ARG A 21 -3.36 14.11 36.76
C ARG A 21 -4.43 13.16 36.22
N PRO A 22 -5.18 12.46 37.10
CA PRO A 22 -6.11 11.44 36.69
C PRO A 22 -7.46 12.05 36.32
N ALA A 23 -7.88 11.90 35.08
CA ALA A 23 -9.27 12.01 34.65
C ALA A 23 -9.45 11.18 33.38
N GLY A 24 -10.40 10.23 33.41
CA GLY A 24 -10.64 9.31 32.30
C GLY A 24 -11.10 10.02 31.03
N SER A 25 -10.53 9.65 29.89
CA SER A 25 -11.13 9.87 28.57
C SER A 25 -11.16 8.53 27.83
N SER A 26 -12.09 7.70 28.27
CA SER A 26 -12.64 6.60 27.49
C SER A 26 -13.11 7.15 26.14
N LEU A 27 -12.64 6.61 25.02
CA LEU A 27 -13.33 6.71 23.74
C LEU A 27 -14.71 6.06 23.93
N SER A 28 -15.70 6.86 24.32
CA SER A 28 -17.03 6.41 24.68
C SER A 28 -17.75 5.80 23.47
N GLU A 29 -18.69 4.90 23.76
CA GLU A 29 -19.47 4.07 22.84
C GLU A 29 -20.45 4.86 21.93
N THR A 30 -20.18 6.14 21.65
CA THR A 30 -21.08 7.09 20.94
C THR A 30 -20.39 7.87 19.81
N ASN A 31 -19.48 7.26 19.05
CA ASN A 31 -18.97 7.89 17.83
C ASN A 31 -19.86 7.59 16.62
N SER A 32 -20.33 8.63 15.94
CA SER A 32 -21.07 8.49 14.67
C SER A 32 -20.14 8.03 13.55
N ILE A 33 -20.72 7.56 12.44
CA ILE A 33 -19.98 7.16 11.24
C ILE A 33 -19.15 8.34 10.70
N ALA A 34 -19.74 9.52 10.65
CA ALA A 34 -19.11 10.76 10.18
C ALA A 34 -17.96 11.21 11.09
N SER A 35 -18.15 11.27 12.42
CA SER A 35 -17.08 11.68 13.34
C SER A 35 -15.91 10.70 13.32
N THR A 36 -16.20 9.41 13.20
CA THR A 36 -15.17 8.37 13.06
C THR A 36 -14.35 8.55 11.79
N PHE A 37 -14.99 8.82 10.64
CA PHE A 37 -14.24 9.08 9.40
C PHE A 37 -13.25 10.23 9.57
N SER A 38 -13.72 11.35 10.12
CA SER A 38 -12.88 12.53 10.37
C SER A 38 -11.67 12.18 11.25
N SER A 39 -11.88 11.42 12.33
CA SER A 39 -10.80 10.99 13.23
C SER A 39 -9.77 10.07 12.56
N LEU A 40 -10.18 9.27 11.57
CA LEU A 40 -9.32 8.32 10.87
C LEU A 40 -8.61 8.94 9.65
N ALA A 41 -9.30 9.80 8.90
CA ALA A 41 -8.83 10.36 7.63
C ALA A 41 -7.87 11.55 7.85
N THR A 42 -8.20 12.45 8.78
CA THR A 42 -7.43 13.67 9.07
C THR A 42 -5.94 13.40 9.31
N PRO A 43 -5.52 12.46 10.20
CA PRO A 43 -4.10 12.20 10.42
C PRO A 43 -3.40 11.64 9.17
N VAL A 44 -4.08 10.81 8.37
CA VAL A 44 -3.49 10.24 7.14
C VAL A 44 -3.30 11.33 6.06
N VAL A 45 -4.26 12.26 5.97
CA VAL A 45 -4.16 13.43 5.07
C VAL A 45 -3.04 14.36 5.54
N ALA A 46 -2.97 14.68 6.83
CA ALA A 46 -1.92 15.52 7.38
C ALA A 46 -0.52 14.92 7.15
N GLU A 47 -0.35 13.62 7.38
CA GLU A 47 0.90 12.90 7.07
C GLU A 47 1.23 13.00 5.58
N ALA A 48 0.28 12.75 4.68
CA ALA A 48 0.50 12.84 3.25
C ALA A 48 0.90 14.26 2.80
N VAL A 49 0.24 15.30 3.33
CA VAL A 49 0.59 16.70 3.05
C VAL A 49 1.99 17.02 3.54
N GLN A 50 2.32 16.62 4.77
CA GLN A 50 3.64 16.85 5.35
C GLN A 50 4.73 16.21 4.49
N ARG A 51 4.54 14.94 4.10
CA ARG A 51 5.52 14.24 3.25
C ARG A 51 5.62 14.86 1.87
N ALA A 52 4.51 15.29 1.26
CA ALA A 52 4.55 15.96 -0.03
C ALA A 52 5.36 17.26 0.01
N ARG A 53 5.25 18.04 1.10
CA ARG A 53 6.04 19.27 1.33
C ARG A 53 7.52 19.00 1.58
N GLU A 54 7.83 17.94 2.34
CA GLU A 54 9.19 17.59 2.73
C GLU A 54 10.04 16.99 1.60
N LEU A 55 9.45 16.64 0.43
CA LEU A 55 10.16 16.11 -0.74
C LEU A 55 11.14 17.14 -1.33
N SER A 56 12.31 17.22 -0.71
CA SER A 56 13.31 18.27 -0.87
C SER A 56 14.65 17.74 -1.37
N THR A 57 14.95 16.44 -1.24
CA THR A 57 16.24 15.87 -1.65
C THR A 57 16.14 14.62 -2.54
N ALA A 58 17.26 14.22 -3.17
CA ALA A 58 17.36 13.02 -3.99
C ALA A 58 17.37 11.70 -3.17
N SER A 59 17.41 11.80 -1.84
CA SER A 59 17.51 10.68 -0.90
C SER A 59 16.18 10.30 -0.23
N ASP A 60 15.07 10.92 -0.64
CA ASP A 60 13.76 10.81 0.04
C ASP A 60 13.00 9.50 -0.30
N ALA A 61 13.70 8.36 -0.45
CA ALA A 61 13.08 7.06 -0.71
C ALA A 61 11.99 6.73 0.32
N GLU A 62 12.26 7.06 1.59
CA GLU A 62 11.31 6.89 2.69
C GLU A 62 10.10 7.85 2.57
N GLY A 63 10.31 9.10 2.13
CA GLY A 63 9.23 10.06 1.91
C GLY A 63 8.24 9.61 0.83
N PHE A 64 8.76 9.13 -0.31
CA PHE A 64 7.94 8.53 -1.38
C PHE A 64 7.21 7.27 -0.92
N HIS A 65 7.89 6.42 -0.14
CA HIS A 65 7.29 5.23 0.42
C HIS A 65 6.09 5.57 1.32
N GLN A 66 6.26 6.54 2.22
CA GLN A 66 5.21 6.98 3.14
C GLN A 66 4.03 7.62 2.43
N LEU A 67 4.27 8.45 1.40
CA LEU A 67 3.20 8.95 0.53
C LEU A 67 2.39 7.82 -0.11
N ARG A 68 3.08 6.82 -0.68
CA ARG A 68 2.42 5.63 -1.24
C ARG A 68 1.57 4.89 -0.22
N VAL A 69 2.06 4.75 1.01
CA VAL A 69 1.33 4.11 2.09
C VAL A 69 0.09 4.94 2.46
N ALA A 70 0.21 6.26 2.60
CA ALA A 70 -0.90 7.15 2.91
C ALA A 70 -2.00 7.10 1.85
N PHE A 71 -1.66 7.21 0.56
CA PHE A 71 -2.65 7.09 -0.52
C PHE A 71 -3.33 5.71 -0.56
N ARG A 72 -2.61 4.61 -0.28
CA ARG A 72 -3.22 3.27 -0.18
C ARG A 72 -4.19 3.17 1.00
N LYS A 73 -3.84 3.77 2.14
CA LYS A 73 -4.70 3.86 3.33
C LYS A 73 -5.97 4.67 3.00
N LEU A 74 -5.84 5.85 2.40
CA LEU A 74 -6.98 6.67 1.95
C LEU A 74 -7.89 5.89 1.01
N ARG A 75 -7.34 5.15 0.03
CA ARG A 75 -8.13 4.29 -0.85
C ARG A 75 -8.92 3.22 -0.11
N ALA A 76 -8.35 2.61 0.92
CA ALA A 76 -9.05 1.62 1.74
C ALA A 76 -10.17 2.27 2.57
N LEU A 77 -9.90 3.44 3.14
CA LEU A 77 -10.87 4.19 3.94
C LEU A 77 -12.05 4.68 3.09
N TYR A 78 -11.79 5.32 1.95
CA TYR A 78 -12.82 5.74 1.00
C TYR A 78 -13.63 4.54 0.48
N TRP A 79 -12.98 3.41 0.20
CA TRP A 79 -13.71 2.19 -0.13
C TRP A 79 -14.64 1.74 1.01
N ALA A 80 -14.26 1.91 2.29
CA ALA A 80 -15.12 1.55 3.41
C ALA A 80 -16.37 2.44 3.47
N TYR A 81 -16.19 3.74 3.29
CA TYR A 81 -17.22 4.79 3.39
C TYR A 81 -17.99 5.04 2.09
N ALA A 82 -17.65 4.33 1.00
CA ALA A 82 -18.32 4.39 -0.29
C ALA A 82 -19.87 4.33 -0.26
N PRO A 83 -20.54 3.59 0.65
CA PRO A 83 -22.00 3.61 0.74
C PRO A 83 -22.61 5.00 1.01
N TYR A 84 -21.88 5.86 1.72
CA TYR A 84 -22.32 7.21 2.08
C TYR A 84 -21.70 8.29 1.18
N LEU A 85 -20.45 8.08 0.73
CA LEU A 85 -19.77 9.00 -0.18
C LEU A 85 -20.31 8.97 -1.61
N GLY A 86 -21.09 7.95 -1.96
CA GLY A 86 -21.52 7.71 -3.34
C GLY A 86 -20.44 7.02 -4.18
N LYS A 87 -20.88 6.19 -5.13
CA LYS A 87 -19.98 5.35 -5.96
C LYS A 87 -19.05 6.19 -6.84
N GLU A 88 -19.60 7.22 -7.48
CA GLU A 88 -18.88 8.06 -8.44
C GLU A 88 -17.80 8.91 -7.76
N ALA A 89 -18.16 9.68 -6.74
CA ALA A 89 -17.21 10.48 -5.97
C ALA A 89 -16.10 9.62 -5.33
N THR A 90 -16.46 8.43 -4.82
CA THR A 90 -15.46 7.46 -4.33
C THR A 90 -14.52 7.00 -5.45
N ALA A 91 -15.05 6.67 -6.63
CA ALA A 91 -14.23 6.22 -7.76
C ALA A 91 -13.27 7.32 -8.23
N GLN A 92 -13.74 8.57 -8.31
CA GLN A 92 -12.92 9.73 -8.67
C GLN A 92 -11.77 9.93 -7.67
N ALA A 93 -12.08 10.05 -6.37
CA ALA A 93 -11.06 10.26 -5.34
C ALA A 93 -10.05 9.10 -5.27
N THR A 94 -10.54 7.85 -5.32
CA THR A 94 -9.65 6.67 -5.25
C THR A 94 -8.84 6.44 -6.53
N GLY A 95 -9.33 6.89 -7.68
CA GLY A 95 -8.59 6.96 -8.94
C GLY A 95 -7.42 7.94 -8.83
N GLU A 96 -7.67 9.10 -8.27
CA GLU A 96 -6.64 10.12 -8.09
C GLU A 96 -5.59 9.73 -7.05
N PHE A 97 -6.00 9.17 -5.90
CA PHE A 97 -5.05 8.57 -4.96
C PHE A 97 -4.23 7.43 -5.60
N LYS A 98 -4.80 6.69 -6.55
CA LYS A 98 -4.07 5.64 -7.28
C LYS A 98 -3.02 6.27 -8.21
N ARG A 99 -3.38 7.35 -8.92
CA ARG A 99 -2.46 8.11 -9.80
C ARG A 99 -1.28 8.66 -9.00
N LEU A 100 -1.55 9.38 -7.91
CA LEU A 100 -0.51 9.95 -7.04
C LEU A 100 0.38 8.87 -6.40
N ALA A 101 -0.19 7.73 -6.01
CA ALA A 101 0.60 6.60 -5.52
C ALA A 101 1.48 5.92 -6.60
N ALA A 102 1.10 6.03 -7.88
CA ALA A 102 1.91 5.57 -8.99
C ALA A 102 3.07 6.54 -9.26
N VAL A 103 2.79 7.85 -9.24
CA VAL A 103 3.81 8.91 -9.33
C VAL A 103 4.86 8.75 -8.24
N ALA A 104 4.47 8.59 -6.98
CA ALA A 104 5.41 8.32 -5.88
C ALA A 104 6.05 6.90 -5.95
N GLY A 105 5.68 6.09 -6.93
CA GLY A 105 6.09 4.69 -7.06
C GLY A 105 7.31 4.42 -7.90
N GLY A 106 7.52 5.21 -8.94
CA GLY A 106 8.59 4.97 -9.92
C GLY A 106 9.98 4.87 -9.26
N THR A 107 10.23 5.67 -8.23
CA THR A 107 11.48 5.65 -7.45
C THR A 107 11.69 4.31 -6.73
N ARG A 108 10.68 3.84 -6.00
CA ARG A 108 10.72 2.57 -5.26
C ARG A 108 10.85 1.37 -6.18
N ASP A 109 10.20 1.41 -7.34
CA ASP A 109 10.26 0.32 -8.30
C ASP A 109 11.71 0.15 -8.83
N TRP A 110 12.45 1.26 -9.04
CA TRP A 110 13.88 1.23 -9.35
C TRP A 110 14.78 0.89 -8.15
N ASP A 111 14.45 1.29 -6.92
CA ASP A 111 15.18 0.85 -5.71
C ASP A 111 15.15 -0.69 -5.60
N ILE A 112 13.96 -1.28 -5.76
CA ILE A 112 13.76 -2.72 -5.72
C ILE A 112 14.51 -3.41 -6.86
N ALA A 113 14.41 -2.88 -8.08
CA ALA A 113 15.13 -3.42 -9.23
C ALA A 113 16.65 -3.41 -8.99
N GLY A 114 17.18 -2.30 -8.47
CA GLY A 114 18.60 -2.19 -8.10
C GLY A 114 19.03 -3.21 -7.05
N ASP A 115 18.21 -3.46 -6.03
CA ASP A 115 18.51 -4.48 -5.00
C ASP A 115 18.45 -5.91 -5.56
N LEU A 116 17.52 -6.20 -6.48
CA LEU A 116 17.45 -7.48 -7.16
C LEU A 116 18.64 -7.71 -8.09
N LEU A 117 19.08 -6.67 -8.82
CA LEU A 117 20.27 -6.74 -9.67
C LEU A 117 21.54 -6.96 -8.85
N LYS A 118 21.69 -6.32 -7.68
CA LYS A 118 22.79 -6.63 -6.76
C LYS A 118 22.76 -8.10 -6.32
N ALA A 119 21.60 -8.62 -5.95
CA ALA A 119 21.46 -10.03 -5.60
C ALA A 119 21.78 -10.98 -6.77
N ALA A 120 21.49 -10.58 -8.01
CA ALA A 120 21.88 -11.32 -9.20
C ALA A 120 23.40 -11.33 -9.39
N ARG A 121 24.05 -10.18 -9.23
CA ARG A 121 25.51 -10.05 -9.25
C ARG A 121 26.18 -10.93 -8.20
N ASP A 122 25.69 -10.89 -6.96
CA ASP A 122 26.23 -11.70 -5.85
C ASP A 122 26.03 -13.21 -6.09
N SER A 123 25.16 -13.59 -7.03
CA SER A 123 24.98 -14.98 -7.51
C SER A 123 25.79 -15.33 -8.77
N GLY A 124 26.69 -14.44 -9.22
CA GLY A 124 27.61 -14.65 -10.33
C GLY A 124 27.16 -14.13 -11.70
N ALA A 125 26.05 -13.37 -11.78
CA ALA A 125 25.58 -12.79 -13.04
C ALA A 125 26.37 -11.51 -13.40
N SER A 126 26.71 -11.33 -14.67
CA SER A 126 27.43 -10.14 -15.16
C SER A 126 26.46 -8.97 -15.38
N VAL A 127 26.15 -8.22 -14.32
CA VAL A 127 25.07 -7.19 -14.34
C VAL A 127 25.53 -5.78 -13.95
N ASP A 128 26.83 -5.53 -13.80
CA ASP A 128 27.34 -4.25 -13.26
C ASP A 128 26.94 -3.03 -14.10
N MET A 129 26.99 -3.15 -15.44
CA MET A 129 26.53 -2.08 -16.34
C MET A 129 25.03 -1.80 -16.17
N LEU A 130 24.21 -2.85 -15.98
CA LEU A 130 22.78 -2.70 -15.76
C LEU A 130 22.48 -2.11 -14.38
N VAL A 131 23.26 -2.44 -13.35
CA VAL A 131 23.17 -1.81 -12.02
C VAL A 131 23.45 -0.31 -12.11
N ALA A 132 24.49 0.10 -12.85
CA ALA A 132 24.79 1.51 -13.06
C ALA A 132 23.64 2.23 -13.81
N ALA A 133 23.16 1.64 -14.90
CA ALA A 133 22.06 2.21 -15.67
C ALA A 133 20.74 2.28 -14.87
N ALA A 134 20.44 1.31 -14.01
CA ALA A 134 19.29 1.34 -13.13
C ALA A 134 19.38 2.48 -12.09
N ARG A 135 20.58 2.84 -11.63
CA ARG A 135 20.77 4.01 -10.73
C ARG A 135 20.46 5.32 -11.45
N GLU A 136 20.84 5.44 -12.73
CA GLU A 136 20.52 6.61 -13.54
C GLU A 136 19.00 6.71 -13.78
N LYS A 137 18.34 5.61 -14.14
CA LYS A 137 16.88 5.57 -14.26
C LYS A 137 16.17 5.91 -12.95
N ARG A 138 16.70 5.47 -11.81
CA ARG A 138 16.21 5.85 -10.49
C ARG A 138 16.32 7.37 -10.27
N ALA A 139 17.47 7.99 -10.60
CA ALA A 139 17.67 9.43 -10.46
C ALA A 139 16.65 10.21 -11.31
N GLN A 140 16.42 9.78 -12.55
CA GLN A 140 15.39 10.35 -13.44
C GLN A 140 13.98 10.19 -12.86
N ALA A 141 13.65 9.02 -12.33
CA ALA A 141 12.36 8.76 -11.69
C ALA A 141 12.15 9.67 -10.46
N VAL A 142 13.19 9.92 -9.65
CA VAL A 142 13.12 10.85 -8.52
C VAL A 142 12.78 12.25 -9.00
N VAL A 143 13.49 12.77 -10.00
CA VAL A 143 13.22 14.11 -10.55
C VAL A 143 11.78 14.18 -11.08
N HIS A 144 11.35 13.19 -11.87
CA HIS A 144 10.01 13.14 -12.44
C HIS A 144 8.90 13.10 -11.37
N SER A 145 9.02 12.21 -10.38
CA SER A 145 8.06 12.09 -9.28
C SER A 145 7.96 13.38 -8.46
N ARG A 146 9.08 14.08 -8.23
CA ARG A 146 9.08 15.37 -7.52
C ARG A 146 8.37 16.45 -8.30
N THR A 147 8.68 16.57 -9.59
CA THR A 147 8.05 17.58 -10.45
C THR A 147 6.55 17.40 -10.47
N LEU A 148 6.05 16.18 -10.65
CA LEU A 148 4.62 15.90 -10.68
C LEU A 148 3.93 16.14 -9.33
N ILE A 149 4.52 15.67 -8.22
CA ILE A 149 3.91 15.88 -6.89
C ILE A 149 3.85 17.37 -6.55
N LYS A 150 4.85 18.16 -6.96
CA LYS A 150 4.85 19.62 -6.77
C LYS A 150 3.87 20.33 -7.70
N SER A 151 3.72 19.90 -8.94
CA SER A 151 2.81 20.53 -9.90
C SER A 151 1.34 20.24 -9.62
N ASP A 152 1.04 19.06 -9.08
CA ASP A 152 -0.33 18.56 -8.94
C ASP A 152 -1.09 19.16 -7.74
N ASP A 153 -0.53 20.16 -7.05
CA ASP A 153 -1.06 20.74 -5.81
C ASP A 153 -1.70 19.69 -4.88
N VAL A 154 -0.90 18.66 -4.58
CA VAL A 154 -1.34 17.48 -3.81
C VAL A 154 -1.98 17.87 -2.49
N GLU A 155 -1.52 18.98 -1.90
CA GLU A 155 -2.09 19.49 -0.68
C GLU A 155 -3.52 20.01 -0.86
N ALA A 156 -3.76 20.90 -1.83
CA ALA A 156 -5.09 21.42 -2.09
C ALA A 156 -6.05 20.27 -2.44
N PHE A 157 -5.61 19.34 -3.29
CA PHE A 157 -6.41 18.15 -3.62
C PHE A 157 -6.78 17.32 -2.38
N LEU A 158 -5.81 17.01 -1.52
CA LEU A 158 -6.04 16.21 -0.32
C LEU A 158 -6.99 16.88 0.67
N LYS A 159 -6.84 18.20 0.88
CA LYS A 159 -7.71 19.00 1.75
C LYS A 159 -9.13 19.05 1.20
N GLU A 160 -9.28 19.29 -0.10
CA GLU A 160 -10.57 19.36 -0.77
C GLU A 160 -11.29 17.99 -0.75
N ALA A 161 -10.56 16.91 -1.05
CA ALA A 161 -11.11 15.56 -0.98
C ALA A 161 -11.59 15.23 0.45
N LEU A 162 -10.80 15.56 1.47
CA LEU A 162 -11.18 15.38 2.87
C LEU A 162 -12.44 16.19 3.21
N HIS A 163 -12.46 17.47 2.86
CA HIS A 163 -13.59 18.36 3.14
C HIS A 163 -14.87 17.86 2.48
N ARG A 164 -14.84 17.52 1.18
CA ARG A 164 -15.99 16.93 0.47
C ARG A 164 -16.51 15.67 1.13
N ALA A 165 -15.61 14.77 1.53
CA ALA A 165 -16.00 13.53 2.18
C ALA A 165 -16.63 13.78 3.55
N GLN A 166 -16.10 14.73 4.34
CA GLN A 166 -16.68 15.12 5.62
C GLN A 166 -18.07 15.72 5.46
N THR A 167 -18.25 16.67 4.53
CA THR A 167 -19.55 17.29 4.23
C THR A 167 -20.57 16.25 3.77
N ALA A 168 -20.19 15.36 2.85
CA ALA A 168 -21.07 14.29 2.37
C ALA A 168 -21.50 13.36 3.51
N LEU A 169 -20.58 12.98 4.40
CA LEU A 169 -20.89 12.10 5.54
C LEU A 169 -21.76 12.78 6.59
N GLN A 170 -21.52 14.06 6.87
CA GLN A 170 -22.34 14.85 7.80
C GLN A 170 -23.81 14.91 7.34
N SER A 171 -24.05 14.99 6.03
CA SER A 171 -25.40 15.11 5.47
C SER A 171 -26.11 13.78 5.19
N SER A 172 -25.39 12.65 5.16
CA SER A 172 -25.93 11.35 4.71
C SER A 172 -25.91 10.25 5.77
N CYS A 173 -25.23 10.47 6.89
CA CYS A 173 -25.20 9.50 7.98
C CYS A 173 -26.30 9.81 8.99
N ASP A 174 -27.33 8.97 9.03
CA ASP A 174 -28.14 8.82 10.24
C ASP A 174 -27.24 8.23 11.35
N ASP A 175 -27.53 8.49 12.63
CA ASP A 175 -26.75 8.09 13.83
C ASP A 175 -26.69 6.55 14.06
N LEU A 176 -26.41 5.78 13.01
CA LEU A 176 -26.17 4.35 13.07
C LEU A 176 -24.87 4.07 13.83
N PRO A 177 -24.85 3.01 14.67
CA PRO A 177 -23.66 2.67 15.43
C PRO A 177 -22.48 2.36 14.51
N ILE A 178 -21.36 3.10 14.68
CA ILE A 178 -20.11 2.88 13.94
C ILE A 178 -19.64 1.43 14.00
N GLN A 179 -19.89 0.74 15.12
CA GLN A 179 -19.48 -0.64 15.31
C GLN A 179 -20.11 -1.59 14.27
N ALA A 180 -21.42 -1.47 14.04
CA ALA A 180 -22.13 -2.32 13.09
C ALA A 180 -21.64 -2.07 11.65
N PHE A 181 -21.44 -0.79 11.31
CA PHE A 181 -20.86 -0.37 10.03
C PHE A 181 -19.45 -0.96 9.84
N ALA A 182 -18.54 -0.72 10.78
CA ALA A 182 -17.16 -1.15 10.73
C ALA A 182 -17.04 -2.67 10.59
N GLN A 183 -17.79 -3.43 11.41
CA GLN A 183 -17.86 -4.88 11.31
C GLN A 183 -18.39 -5.34 9.95
N GLY A 184 -19.43 -4.69 9.43
CA GLY A 184 -19.97 -4.98 8.09
C GLY A 184 -18.93 -4.79 6.99
N ARG A 185 -18.15 -3.70 7.04
CA ARG A 185 -17.07 -3.43 6.08
C ARG A 185 -15.92 -4.43 6.19
N VAL A 186 -15.50 -4.78 7.40
CA VAL A 186 -14.47 -5.82 7.64
C VAL A 186 -14.93 -7.17 7.13
N ARG A 187 -16.16 -7.61 7.45
CA ARG A 187 -16.74 -8.88 6.96
C ARG A 187 -16.77 -8.91 5.43
N ARG A 188 -17.13 -7.80 4.77
CA ARG A 188 -17.12 -7.71 3.30
C ARG A 188 -15.70 -7.87 2.73
N ALA A 189 -14.71 -7.23 3.33
CA ALA A 189 -13.31 -7.37 2.90
C ALA A 189 -12.77 -8.79 3.14
N GLN A 190 -13.13 -9.42 4.26
CA GLN A 190 -12.77 -10.80 4.57
C GLN A 190 -13.37 -11.79 3.56
N ARG A 191 -14.67 -11.67 3.25
CA ARG A 191 -15.33 -12.49 2.22
C ARG A 191 -14.67 -12.33 0.85
N ALA A 192 -14.28 -11.10 0.49
CA ALA A 192 -13.58 -10.84 -0.76
C ALA A 192 -12.19 -11.52 -0.81
N LEU A 193 -11.43 -11.47 0.30
CA LEU A 193 -10.16 -12.18 0.42
C LEU A 193 -10.35 -13.70 0.34
N GLN A 194 -11.31 -14.25 1.08
CA GLN A 194 -11.61 -15.68 1.05
C GLN A 194 -11.98 -16.15 -0.36
N LYS A 195 -12.89 -15.44 -1.05
CA LYS A 195 -13.28 -15.77 -2.43
C LYS A 195 -12.08 -15.82 -3.38
N ARG A 196 -11.17 -14.83 -3.29
CA ARG A 196 -9.98 -14.76 -4.15
C ARG A 196 -8.93 -15.82 -3.79
N SER A 197 -8.77 -16.12 -2.50
CA SER A 197 -7.85 -17.16 -2.04
C SER A 197 -8.33 -18.56 -2.44
N LYS A 198 -9.64 -18.81 -2.35
CA LYS A 198 -10.26 -20.06 -2.83
C LYS A 198 -10.08 -20.27 -4.34
N ARG A 199 -10.19 -19.21 -5.15
CA ARG A 199 -9.88 -19.28 -6.59
C ARG A 199 -8.45 -19.77 -6.84
N VAL A 200 -7.47 -19.20 -6.15
CA VAL A 200 -6.05 -19.65 -6.25
C VAL A 200 -5.87 -21.10 -5.78
N ALA A 201 -6.64 -21.54 -4.79
CA ALA A 201 -6.57 -22.91 -4.28
C ALA A 201 -7.23 -23.94 -5.21
N GLN A 202 -8.30 -23.55 -5.92
CA GLN A 202 -9.03 -24.41 -6.84
C GLN A 202 -8.36 -24.53 -8.21
N ASN A 203 -7.61 -23.51 -8.63
CA ASN A 203 -6.92 -23.53 -9.91
C ASN A 203 -5.64 -24.39 -9.82
N GLU A 204 -5.52 -25.37 -10.73
CA GLU A 204 -4.30 -26.19 -10.89
C GLU A 204 -3.09 -25.31 -11.21
N ILE A 205 -3.27 -24.38 -12.15
CA ILE A 205 -2.28 -23.39 -12.55
C ILE A 205 -2.64 -22.05 -11.91
N THR A 206 -1.77 -21.54 -11.04
CA THR A 206 -1.90 -20.17 -10.54
C THR A 206 -1.39 -19.19 -11.59
N CYS A 207 -2.17 -18.16 -11.92
CA CYS A 207 -1.69 -17.02 -12.72
C CYS A 207 -1.27 -15.83 -11.82
N GLU A 208 -0.51 -14.91 -12.39
CA GLU A 208 0.01 -13.73 -11.67
C GLU A 208 -1.13 -12.81 -11.19
N GLU A 209 -2.18 -12.68 -12.01
CA GLU A 209 -3.35 -11.84 -11.78
C GLU A 209 -4.14 -12.27 -10.54
N ASP A 210 -4.32 -13.58 -10.34
CA ASP A 210 -5.05 -14.11 -9.19
C ASP A 210 -4.30 -13.81 -7.88
N LEU A 211 -2.98 -13.99 -7.85
CA LEU A 211 -2.14 -13.62 -6.69
C LEU A 211 -2.20 -12.12 -6.43
N HIS A 212 -2.19 -11.31 -7.49
CA HIS A 212 -2.29 -9.86 -7.38
C HIS A 212 -3.66 -9.42 -6.81
N GLU A 213 -4.75 -10.07 -7.18
CA GLU A 213 -6.07 -9.80 -6.58
C GLU A 213 -6.15 -10.23 -5.12
N VAL A 214 -5.53 -11.35 -4.73
CA VAL A 214 -5.40 -11.73 -3.30
C VAL A 214 -4.60 -10.69 -2.53
N ARG A 215 -3.48 -10.20 -3.09
CA ARG A 215 -2.65 -9.13 -2.50
C ARG A 215 -3.47 -7.87 -2.24
N LYS A 216 -4.22 -7.38 -3.24
CA LYS A 216 -5.11 -6.22 -3.11
C LYS A 216 -6.17 -6.40 -2.02
N ALA A 217 -6.82 -7.56 -1.96
CA ALA A 217 -7.84 -7.86 -0.96
C ALA A 217 -7.26 -7.96 0.46
N GLY A 218 -6.10 -8.61 0.61
CA GLY A 218 -5.43 -8.74 1.90
C GLY A 218 -4.94 -7.40 2.46
N LYS A 219 -4.33 -6.54 1.63
CA LYS A 219 -3.97 -5.17 2.05
C LYS A 219 -5.18 -4.37 2.52
N LYS A 220 -6.29 -4.45 1.77
CA LYS A 220 -7.53 -3.79 2.14
C LYS A 220 -8.04 -4.28 3.49
N LEU A 221 -8.16 -5.60 3.70
CA LEU A 221 -8.61 -6.15 4.98
C LEU A 221 -7.69 -5.70 6.13
N ARG A 222 -6.37 -5.76 5.93
CA ARG A 222 -5.41 -5.31 6.94
C ARG A 222 -5.63 -3.85 7.32
N TYR A 223 -5.72 -2.93 6.35
CA TYR A 223 -5.96 -1.51 6.62
C TYR A 223 -7.31 -1.26 7.33
N LEU A 224 -8.35 -2.01 7.01
CA LEU A 224 -9.63 -1.87 7.71
C LEU A 224 -9.58 -2.36 9.16
N LEU A 225 -8.90 -3.49 9.42
CA LEU A 225 -8.69 -3.99 10.78
C LEU A 225 -7.84 -3.02 11.60
N GLU A 226 -6.86 -2.39 10.96
CA GLU A 226 -6.01 -1.35 11.53
C GLU A 226 -6.81 -0.08 11.89
N PHE A 227 -7.58 0.44 10.93
CA PHE A 227 -8.40 1.65 11.12
C PHE A 227 -9.52 1.46 12.15
N PHE A 228 -10.26 0.36 12.07
CA PHE A 228 -11.41 0.13 12.93
C PHE A 228 -11.07 -0.58 14.25
N ARG A 229 -9.78 -0.77 14.55
CA ARG A 229 -9.32 -1.31 15.83
C ARG A 229 -9.93 -0.60 17.05
N PRO A 230 -10.13 0.74 17.08
CA PRO A 230 -10.73 1.40 18.23
C PRO A 230 -12.22 1.08 18.44
N VAL A 231 -12.95 0.64 17.41
CA VAL A 231 -14.41 0.47 17.44
C VAL A 231 -14.87 -0.99 17.32
N ILE A 232 -14.06 -1.88 16.76
CA ILE A 232 -14.36 -3.31 16.69
C ILE A 232 -13.75 -4.01 17.90
N LYS A 233 -14.61 -4.56 18.76
CA LYS A 233 -14.23 -5.43 19.88
C LYS A 233 -13.65 -6.76 19.35
N GLY A 234 -12.62 -7.28 20.01
CA GLY A 234 -11.96 -8.54 19.66
C GLY A 234 -10.52 -8.37 19.15
N GLY A 235 -9.61 -9.23 19.64
CA GLY A 235 -8.20 -9.17 19.28
C GLY A 235 -7.93 -9.59 17.83
N HIS A 236 -7.85 -8.64 16.90
CA HIS A 236 -7.51 -8.92 15.50
C HIS A 236 -6.01 -9.12 15.24
N GLY A 237 -5.17 -9.08 16.29
CA GLY A 237 -3.72 -9.20 16.17
C GLY A 237 -3.26 -10.49 15.48
N ARG A 238 -3.93 -11.62 15.75
CA ARG A 238 -3.62 -12.90 15.08
C ARG A 238 -3.93 -12.84 13.58
N THR A 239 -5.09 -12.29 13.21
CA THR A 239 -5.48 -12.10 11.81
C THR A 239 -4.53 -11.16 11.08
N ILE A 240 -4.15 -10.03 11.71
CA ILE A 240 -3.19 -9.09 11.14
C ILE A 240 -1.84 -9.78 10.93
N LYS A 241 -1.31 -10.51 11.92
CA LYS A 241 -0.06 -11.27 11.78
C LYS A 241 -0.10 -12.30 10.64
N MET A 242 -1.19 -13.06 10.53
CA MET A 242 -1.40 -13.99 9.43
C MET A 242 -1.42 -13.27 8.08
N LEU A 243 -2.17 -12.17 7.97
CA LEU A 243 -2.24 -11.36 6.75
C LEU A 243 -0.86 -10.80 6.39
N THR A 244 -0.10 -10.27 7.33
CA THR A 244 1.27 -9.78 7.10
C THR A 244 2.14 -10.88 6.53
N SER A 245 2.15 -12.08 7.14
CA SER A 245 2.92 -13.22 6.65
C SER A 245 2.60 -13.59 5.20
N VAL A 246 1.31 -13.61 4.82
CA VAL A 246 0.87 -13.87 3.44
C VAL A 246 1.26 -12.72 2.51
N GLN A 247 1.07 -11.47 2.95
CA GLN A 247 1.39 -10.28 2.18
C GLN A 247 2.90 -10.13 1.92
N ASN A 248 3.77 -10.62 2.80
CA ASN A 248 5.23 -10.61 2.59
C ASN A 248 5.60 -11.50 1.40
N LYS A 249 5.06 -12.72 1.31
CA LYS A 249 5.31 -13.61 0.15
C LYS A 249 4.72 -13.07 -1.15
N LEU A 250 3.50 -12.56 -1.10
CA LEU A 250 2.89 -11.86 -2.26
C LEU A 250 3.66 -10.58 -2.64
N GLY A 251 4.28 -9.92 -1.68
CA GLY A 251 5.14 -8.75 -1.87
C GLY A 251 6.39 -9.12 -2.65
N GLN A 252 7.16 -10.07 -2.15
CA GLN A 252 8.37 -10.56 -2.80
C GLN A 252 8.14 -11.00 -4.25
N PHE A 253 7.01 -11.67 -4.52
CA PHE A 253 6.60 -12.04 -5.88
C PHE A 253 6.24 -10.82 -6.74
N ASN A 254 5.37 -9.93 -6.24
CA ASN A 254 4.98 -8.72 -6.98
C ASN A 254 6.18 -7.81 -7.28
N ASP A 255 7.12 -7.70 -6.35
CA ASP A 255 8.28 -6.83 -6.47
C ASP A 255 9.21 -7.32 -7.59
N ILE A 256 9.44 -8.63 -7.70
CA ILE A 256 10.25 -9.15 -8.81
C ILE A 256 9.52 -9.09 -10.16
N ALA A 257 8.22 -9.36 -10.19
CA ALA A 257 7.43 -9.23 -11.42
C ALA A 257 7.43 -7.78 -11.92
N ALA A 258 7.26 -6.81 -11.02
CA ALA A 258 7.33 -5.39 -11.34
C ALA A 258 8.73 -4.97 -11.83
N SER A 259 9.80 -5.43 -11.19
CA SER A 259 11.18 -5.14 -11.64
C SER A 259 11.51 -5.77 -12.99
N GLU A 260 11.03 -6.98 -13.26
CA GLU A 260 11.17 -7.61 -14.58
C GLU A 260 10.49 -6.77 -15.66
N THR A 261 9.22 -6.39 -15.46
CA THR A 261 8.50 -5.50 -16.41
C THR A 261 9.20 -4.16 -16.57
N LEU A 262 9.68 -3.56 -15.47
CA LEU A 262 10.38 -2.28 -15.47
C LEU A 262 11.64 -2.34 -16.33
N ILE A 263 12.48 -3.35 -16.14
CA ILE A 263 13.71 -3.55 -16.90
C ILE A 263 13.40 -3.80 -18.38
N ARG A 264 12.39 -4.63 -18.71
CA ARG A 264 11.98 -4.86 -20.11
C ARG A 264 11.49 -3.59 -20.82
N SER A 265 10.80 -2.72 -20.08
CA SER A 265 10.21 -1.49 -20.64
C SER A 265 11.20 -0.34 -20.77
N ALA A 266 12.35 -0.43 -20.11
CA ALA A 266 13.34 0.65 -20.07
C ALA A 266 14.36 0.52 -21.20
N SER A 267 14.66 1.65 -21.85
CA SER A 267 15.75 1.72 -22.82
C SER A 267 17.10 1.91 -22.13
N PHE A 268 18.04 1.01 -22.42
CA PHE A 268 19.42 1.03 -21.93
C PHE A 268 20.41 1.11 -23.09
N SER A 269 20.63 2.32 -23.63
CA SER A 269 21.46 2.52 -24.84
C SER A 269 22.93 2.12 -24.66
N GLU A 270 23.43 2.11 -23.43
CA GLU A 270 24.83 1.85 -23.09
C GLU A 270 25.07 0.43 -22.54
N VAL A 271 24.02 -0.38 -22.38
CA VAL A 271 24.13 -1.73 -21.81
C VAL A 271 24.01 -2.77 -22.92
N PRO A 272 24.98 -3.70 -23.08
CA PRO A 272 24.89 -4.79 -24.05
C PRO A 272 23.60 -5.61 -23.88
N SER A 273 23.02 -6.05 -25.00
CA SER A 273 21.75 -6.79 -24.98
C SER A 273 21.87 -8.10 -24.21
N GLU A 274 23.03 -8.75 -24.28
CA GLU A 274 23.36 -10.00 -23.60
C GLU A 274 23.26 -9.84 -22.07
N VAL A 275 23.80 -8.75 -21.53
CA VAL A 275 23.74 -8.42 -20.09
C VAL A 275 22.29 -8.23 -19.62
N ILE A 276 21.46 -7.59 -20.46
CA ILE A 276 20.03 -7.40 -20.17
C ILE A 276 19.30 -8.75 -20.19
N GLN A 277 19.56 -9.59 -21.19
CA GLN A 277 18.93 -10.91 -21.32
C GLN A 277 19.31 -11.84 -20.17
N GLU A 278 20.58 -11.92 -19.77
CA GLU A 278 21.02 -12.72 -18.63
C GLU A 278 20.33 -12.27 -17.33
N SER A 279 20.22 -10.96 -17.11
CA SER A 279 19.52 -10.39 -15.96
C SER A 279 18.04 -10.77 -15.95
N LEU A 280 17.38 -10.68 -17.11
CA LEU A 280 15.97 -11.05 -17.26
C LEU A 280 15.73 -12.55 -17.02
N GLN A 281 16.60 -13.42 -17.53
CA GLN A 281 16.54 -14.86 -17.26
C GLN A 281 16.67 -15.17 -15.76
N TRP A 282 17.58 -14.48 -15.06
CA TRP A 282 17.70 -14.61 -13.62
C TRP A 282 16.42 -14.16 -12.90
N LEU A 283 15.86 -13.01 -13.29
CA LEU A 283 14.62 -12.47 -12.73
C LEU A 283 13.42 -13.40 -12.95
N GLU A 284 13.27 -13.96 -14.16
CA GLU A 284 12.22 -14.94 -14.49
C GLU A 284 12.32 -16.19 -13.59
N LYS A 285 13.53 -16.74 -13.42
CA LYS A 285 13.77 -17.91 -12.56
C LYS A 285 13.38 -17.62 -11.10
N GLN A 286 13.76 -16.46 -10.59
CA GLN A 286 13.42 -16.02 -9.24
C GLN A 286 11.91 -15.70 -9.10
N LYS A 287 11.30 -15.11 -10.12
CA LYS A 287 9.85 -14.86 -10.19
C LYS A 287 9.08 -16.17 -10.04
N GLY A 288 9.42 -17.20 -10.80
CA GLY A 288 8.78 -18.52 -10.69
C GLY A 288 8.92 -19.14 -9.29
N ARG A 289 10.09 -19.00 -8.63
CA ARG A 289 10.30 -19.47 -7.25
C ARG A 289 9.41 -18.74 -6.25
N ARG A 290 9.37 -17.41 -6.33
CA ARG A 290 8.58 -16.56 -5.43
C ARG A 290 7.08 -16.72 -5.66
N MET A 291 6.67 -16.89 -6.92
CA MET A 291 5.29 -17.19 -7.30
C MET A 291 4.81 -18.49 -6.64
N ARG A 292 5.57 -19.59 -6.76
CA ARG A 292 5.23 -20.86 -6.10
C ARG A 292 5.14 -20.74 -4.58
N ALA A 293 6.05 -19.99 -3.96
CA ALA A 293 6.01 -19.74 -2.52
C ALA A 293 4.77 -18.91 -2.10
N ALA A 294 4.42 -17.89 -2.89
CA ALA A 294 3.23 -17.08 -2.67
C ALA A 294 1.94 -17.91 -2.85
N SER A 295 1.85 -18.72 -3.91
CA SER A 295 0.71 -19.61 -4.16
C SER A 295 0.48 -20.57 -3.00
N ARG A 296 1.53 -21.26 -2.52
CA ARG A 296 1.41 -22.14 -1.34
C ARG A 296 0.86 -21.38 -0.13
N ARG A 297 1.42 -20.20 0.15
CA ARG A 297 1.00 -19.40 1.30
C ARG A 297 -0.44 -18.88 1.19
N VAL A 298 -0.92 -18.60 -0.02
CA VAL A 298 -2.32 -18.24 -0.26
C VAL A 298 -3.25 -19.45 -0.06
N ARG A 299 -2.83 -20.65 -0.50
CA ARG A 299 -3.60 -21.89 -0.29
C ARG A 299 -3.76 -22.21 1.20
N ASP A 300 -2.75 -21.97 2.03
CA ASP A 300 -2.82 -22.17 3.49
C ASP A 300 -3.96 -21.38 4.16
N ILE A 301 -4.30 -20.21 3.61
CA ILE A 301 -5.34 -19.32 4.18
C ILE A 301 -6.69 -19.41 3.44
N ALA A 302 -6.80 -20.30 2.46
CA ALA A 302 -7.99 -20.45 1.63
C ALA A 302 -9.08 -21.34 2.28
N VAL A 303 -8.78 -21.96 3.43
CA VAL A 303 -9.68 -22.84 4.20
C VAL A 303 -10.87 -22.05 4.75
#